data_AF-A0A9Q2L7H7-F1
#
_entry.id   AF-A0A9Q2L7H7-F1
#
_cell.length_a   1.000
_cell.length_b   1.000
_cell.length_c   1.000
_cell.angle_alpha   90.00
_cell.angle_beta   90.00
_cell.angle_gamma   90.00
#
_symmetry.space_group_name_H-M   'P 1'
#
loop_
_entity.id
_entity.type
_entity.pdbx_description
1 polymer ?
#
loop_
_entity_poly.entity_id
_entity_poly.type
_entity_poly.pdbx_seq_one_letter_code
_entity_poly.pdbx_strand_id
1 'polypeptide(L)'
;MIKDVKNIYVKKYPKGSPVNENAEKSAKYPEDVVKLEAPMKVGGSITYSSNGDGTINIYKKIPYRWETSTSSNPEDVYQDTKNAVEQDVETVEVNATDNAQIKKLAQSIQLVNE
;
A
#
# COMPACT_ATOMS: atom_id res chain seq x y z
N MET A 1 -2.74 2.90 -9.89
CA MET A 1 -2.29 4.30 -10.00
C MET A 1 -3.39 5.21 -9.49
N ILE A 2 -3.06 6.19 -8.64
CA ILE A 2 -4.03 7.13 -8.06
C ILE A 2 -4.42 8.20 -9.09
N LYS A 3 -5.70 8.55 -9.22
CA LYS A 3 -6.18 9.51 -10.23
C LYS A 3 -7.14 10.55 -9.66
N ASP A 4 -7.01 11.79 -10.13
CA ASP A 4 -7.96 12.90 -9.94
C ASP A 4 -8.33 13.22 -8.48
N VAL A 5 -7.37 13.16 -7.55
CA VAL A 5 -7.60 13.42 -6.12
C VAL A 5 -6.95 14.72 -5.64
N LYS A 6 -7.68 15.47 -4.81
CA LYS A 6 -7.16 16.65 -4.10
C LYS A 6 -6.40 16.29 -2.82
N ASN A 7 -6.77 15.18 -2.17
CA ASN A 7 -6.18 14.69 -0.93
C ASN A 7 -5.67 13.27 -1.16
N ILE A 8 -4.54 12.92 -0.55
CA ILE A 8 -4.03 11.55 -0.48
C ILE A 8 -3.86 11.18 0.99
N TYR A 9 -4.43 10.05 1.39
CA TYR A 9 -4.25 9.48 2.72
C TYR A 9 -3.05 8.56 2.75
N VAL A 10 -2.23 8.68 3.80
CA VAL A 10 -1.04 7.86 4.00
C VAL A 10 -1.26 6.96 5.20
N LYS A 11 -1.19 5.65 4.99
CA LYS A 11 -1.15 4.65 6.06
C LYS A 11 0.21 3.99 6.10
N LYS A 12 0.70 3.72 7.30
CA LYS A 12 1.98 3.05 7.52
C LYS A 12 1.73 1.73 8.24
N TYR A 13 2.32 0.68 7.72
CA TYR A 13 2.27 -0.67 8.26
C TYR A 13 3.68 -1.10 8.61
N PRO A 14 4.04 -1.14 9.91
CA PRO A 14 5.34 -1.67 10.32
C PRO A 14 5.52 -3.12 9.86
N LYS A 15 6.78 -3.53 9.65
CA LYS A 15 7.14 -4.93 9.39
C LYS A 15 6.46 -5.87 10.39
N GLY A 16 5.86 -6.94 9.89
CA GLY A 16 5.14 -7.91 10.70
C GLY A 16 3.67 -7.59 10.96
N SER A 17 3.19 -6.42 10.54
CA SER A 17 1.75 -6.09 10.57
C SER A 17 0.97 -7.01 9.61
N PRO A 18 -0.29 -7.36 9.92
CA PRO A 18 -1.11 -8.16 9.02
C PRO A 18 -1.43 -7.38 7.74
N VAL A 19 -1.37 -8.07 6.59
CA VAL A 19 -1.71 -7.50 5.28
C VAL A 19 -3.21 -7.16 5.18
N ASN A 20 -4.06 -7.97 5.81
CA ASN A 20 -5.48 -7.70 6.02
C ASN A 20 -5.79 -7.66 7.52
N GLU A 21 -5.91 -6.46 8.08
CA GLU A 21 -6.19 -6.22 9.51
C GLU A 21 -7.55 -6.75 9.98
N ASN A 22 -8.48 -6.97 9.04
CA ASN A 22 -9.84 -7.43 9.34
C ASN A 22 -9.98 -8.96 9.23
N ALA A 23 -8.93 -9.68 8.86
CA ALA A 23 -8.97 -11.14 8.73
C ALA A 23 -8.57 -11.85 10.02
N GLU A 24 -9.22 -12.97 10.33
CA GLU A 24 -8.83 -13.88 11.42
C GLU A 24 -7.39 -14.39 11.23
N LYS A 25 -7.02 -14.71 9.98
CA LYS A 25 -5.68 -15.14 9.57
C LYS A 25 -5.25 -14.35 8.34
N SER A 26 -4.09 -13.72 8.43
CA SER A 26 -3.49 -12.95 7.35
C SER A 26 -1.98 -13.19 7.32
N ALA A 27 -1.40 -13.21 6.12
CA ALA A 27 0.04 -13.04 5.98
C ALA A 27 0.48 -11.69 6.55
N LYS A 28 1.79 -11.56 6.79
CA LYS A 28 2.40 -10.37 7.38
C LYS A 28 3.29 -9.67 6.37
N TYR A 29 3.36 -8.35 6.46
CA TYR A 29 4.30 -7.57 5.67
C TYR A 29 5.76 -7.96 6.00
N PRO A 30 6.61 -8.23 5.00
CA PRO A 30 8.00 -8.62 5.23
C PRO A 30 8.92 -7.45 5.63
N GLU A 31 8.45 -6.22 5.45
CA GLU A 31 9.16 -4.95 5.66
C GLU A 31 8.17 -3.83 6.01
N ASP A 32 8.68 -2.63 6.30
CA ASP A 32 7.84 -1.46 6.54
C ASP A 32 7.18 -1.01 5.23
N VAL A 33 5.86 -0.87 5.26
CA VAL A 33 5.04 -0.58 4.07
C VAL A 33 4.26 0.71 4.27
N VAL A 34 4.15 1.48 3.19
CA VAL A 34 3.33 2.68 3.09
C VAL A 34 2.23 2.43 2.07
N LYS A 35 0.99 2.75 2.43
CA LYS A 35 -0.15 2.74 1.53
C LYS A 35 -0.65 4.16 1.30
N LEU A 36 -0.70 4.56 0.04
CA LEU A 36 -1.28 5.81 -0.43
C LEU A 36 -2.68 5.50 -0.97
N GLU A 37 -3.69 6.17 -0.43
CA GLU A 37 -5.09 5.92 -0.78
C GLU A 37 -5.76 7.22 -1.25
N ALA A 38 -6.49 7.13 -2.35
CA ALA A 38 -7.48 8.13 -2.71
C ALA A 38 -8.62 8.17 -1.67
N PRO A 39 -9.30 9.32 -1.49
CA PRO A 39 -10.46 9.41 -0.61
C PRO A 39 -11.64 8.55 -1.05
N MET A 40 -11.72 8.22 -2.34
CA MET A 40 -12.75 7.36 -2.93
C MET A 40 -12.09 6.17 -3.62
N LYS A 41 -12.69 4.96 -3.50
CA LYS A 41 -12.19 3.71 -4.12
C LYS A 41 -11.89 3.84 -5.61
N VAL A 42 -12.67 4.63 -6.36
CA VAL A 42 -12.46 4.89 -7.80
C VAL A 42 -11.11 5.58 -8.08
N GLY A 43 -10.61 6.38 -7.14
CA GLY A 43 -9.30 7.00 -7.23
C GLY A 43 -8.15 6.03 -6.94
N GLY A 44 -8.42 4.83 -6.41
CA GLY A 44 -7.45 3.75 -6.23
C GLY A 44 -6.47 3.92 -5.07
N SER A 45 -5.52 3.00 -4.99
CA SER A 45 -4.42 3.01 -4.00
C SER A 45 -3.12 2.53 -4.62
N ILE A 46 -2.01 2.81 -3.92
CA ILE A 46 -0.69 2.25 -4.18
C ILE A 46 -0.11 1.82 -2.83
N THR A 47 0.45 0.63 -2.77
CA THR A 47 1.14 0.11 -1.59
C THR A 47 2.60 -0.14 -1.96
N TYR A 48 3.54 0.39 -1.18
CA TYR A 48 4.96 0.29 -1.47
C TYR A 48 5.82 0.24 -0.20
N SER A 49 7.05 -0.24 -0.34
CA SER A 49 8.12 -0.15 0.68
C SER A 49 9.34 0.57 0.10
N SER A 50 10.19 1.11 0.96
CA SER A 50 11.44 1.75 0.56
C SER A 50 12.62 0.83 0.90
N ASN A 51 13.50 0.60 -0.07
CA ASN A 51 14.73 -0.18 0.14
C ASN A 51 15.87 0.66 0.75
N GLY A 52 15.73 1.99 0.78
CA GLY A 52 16.70 2.92 1.37
C GLY A 52 17.91 3.23 0.48
N ASP A 53 17.95 2.68 -0.73
CA ASP A 53 19.03 2.81 -1.72
C ASP A 53 18.60 3.62 -2.96
N GLY A 54 17.47 4.31 -2.88
CA GLY A 54 16.86 5.01 -4.01
C GLY A 54 15.87 4.16 -4.81
N THR A 55 15.59 2.93 -4.39
CA THR A 55 14.54 2.08 -4.99
C THR A 55 13.37 1.84 -4.03
N ILE A 56 12.21 1.50 -4.59
CA ILE A 56 11.01 1.09 -3.85
C ILE A 56 10.47 -0.23 -4.40
N ASN A 57 9.82 -1.04 -3.56
CA ASN A 57 9.05 -2.20 -4.00
C ASN A 57 7.56 -1.82 -4.06
N ILE A 58 6.91 -2.03 -5.20
CA ILE A 58 5.49 -1.77 -5.41
C ILE A 58 4.71 -3.09 -5.34
N TYR A 59 3.75 -3.15 -4.43
CA TYR A 59 2.90 -4.32 -4.19
C TYR A 59 1.61 -4.23 -5.02
N LYS A 60 1.62 -4.79 -6.24
CA LYS A 60 0.52 -4.61 -7.21
C LYS A 60 -0.79 -5.29 -6.83
N LYS A 61 -0.72 -6.40 -6.07
CA LYS A 61 -1.88 -7.21 -5.70
C LYS A 61 -2.60 -6.75 -4.45
N ILE A 62 -2.08 -5.75 -3.72
CA ILE A 62 -2.75 -5.23 -2.54
C ILE A 62 -3.92 -4.33 -2.96
N PRO A 63 -5.17 -4.69 -2.63
CA PRO A 63 -6.33 -3.92 -3.06
C PRO A 63 -6.49 -2.64 -2.25
N TYR A 64 -7.35 -1.74 -2.76
CA TYR A 64 -7.79 -0.56 -2.00
C TYR A 64 -8.39 -0.95 -0.64
N ARG A 65 -9.19 -2.01 -0.61
CA ARG A 65 -9.69 -2.62 0.63
C ARG A 65 -9.81 -4.11 0.39
N TRP A 66 -9.42 -4.92 1.37
CA TRP A 66 -9.70 -6.35 1.35
C TRP A 66 -11.21 -6.55 1.59
N GLU A 67 -11.88 -7.25 0.67
CA GLU A 67 -13.28 -7.63 0.87
C GLU A 67 -13.30 -8.76 1.91
N THR A 68 -13.66 -8.48 3.16
CA THR A 68 -13.88 -9.51 4.17
C THR A 68 -15.29 -10.07 4.02
N SER A 69 -15.43 -11.21 3.34
CA SER A 69 -16.62 -12.03 3.56
C SER A 69 -16.37 -12.85 4.84
N THR A 70 -17.29 -12.77 5.82
CA THR A 70 -17.28 -13.65 7.00
C THR A 70 -17.43 -15.14 6.63
N SER A 71 -17.70 -15.42 5.35
CA SER A 71 -17.79 -16.75 4.73
C SER A 71 -16.49 -17.23 4.08
N SER A 72 -15.42 -16.43 4.04
CA SER A 72 -14.16 -16.82 3.41
C SER A 72 -13.35 -17.72 4.36
N ASN A 73 -12.85 -18.85 3.86
CA ASN A 73 -11.97 -19.74 4.63
C ASN A 73 -10.69 -18.98 5.07
N PRO A 74 -10.30 -18.99 6.36
CA PRO A 74 -9.10 -18.29 6.83
C PRO A 74 -7.80 -18.70 6.12
N GLU A 75 -7.70 -19.95 5.65
CA GLU A 75 -6.51 -20.39 4.90
C GLU A 75 -6.46 -19.75 3.50
N ASP A 76 -7.59 -19.62 2.82
CA ASP A 76 -7.65 -18.96 1.51
C ASP A 76 -7.26 -17.48 1.65
N VAL A 77 -7.77 -16.79 2.68
CA VAL A 77 -7.38 -15.41 2.98
C VAL A 77 -5.89 -15.30 3.29
N TYR A 78 -5.33 -16.26 4.02
CA TYR A 78 -3.89 -16.32 4.27
C TYR A 78 -3.09 -16.49 2.98
N GLN A 79 -3.50 -17.38 2.08
CA GLN A 79 -2.82 -17.56 0.79
C GLN A 79 -2.95 -16.33 -0.11
N ASP A 80 -4.12 -15.70 -0.17
CA ASP A 80 -4.34 -14.48 -0.94
C ASP A 80 -3.46 -13.32 -0.44
N THR A 81 -3.45 -13.11 0.87
CA THR A 81 -2.61 -12.07 1.49
C THR A 81 -1.12 -12.37 1.35
N LYS A 82 -0.71 -13.64 1.42
CA LYS A 82 0.66 -14.08 1.17
C LYS A 82 1.07 -13.82 -0.28
N ASN A 83 0.26 -14.25 -1.23
CA ASN A 83 0.48 -14.00 -2.66
C ASN A 83 0.56 -12.50 -2.96
N ALA A 84 -0.20 -11.67 -2.24
CA ALA A 84 -0.18 -10.23 -2.46
C ALA A 84 1.14 -9.54 -2.05
N VAL A 85 1.91 -10.16 -1.14
CA VAL A 85 3.22 -9.63 -0.71
C VAL A 85 4.42 -10.39 -1.29
N GLU A 86 4.20 -11.55 -1.89
CA GLU A 86 5.28 -12.37 -2.49
C GLU A 86 5.26 -12.35 -4.03
N GLN A 87 4.11 -12.08 -4.66
CA GLN A 87 3.96 -12.14 -6.12
C GLN A 87 3.67 -10.76 -6.71
N ASP A 88 4.13 -10.55 -7.95
CA ASP A 88 3.96 -9.30 -8.71
C ASP A 88 4.41 -8.04 -7.94
N VAL A 89 5.44 -8.21 -7.10
CA VAL A 89 6.17 -7.12 -6.46
C VAL A 89 7.17 -6.57 -7.48
N GLU A 90 7.03 -5.30 -7.83
CA GLU A 90 7.89 -4.63 -8.79
C GLU A 90 8.82 -3.66 -8.07
N THR A 91 10.13 -3.89 -8.19
CA THR A 91 11.13 -2.93 -7.72
C THR A 91 11.34 -1.87 -8.80
N VAL A 92 11.23 -0.59 -8.44
CA VAL A 92 11.45 0.54 -9.34
C VAL A 92 12.44 1.54 -8.75
N GLU A 93 13.21 2.19 -9.61
CA GLU A 93 14.15 3.24 -9.24
C GLU A 93 13.43 4.59 -9.09
N VAL A 94 13.69 5.28 -7.99
CA VAL A 94 13.18 6.63 -7.73
C VAL A 94 14.25 7.62 -8.17
N ASN A 95 14.09 8.10 -9.39
CA ASN A 95 14.96 9.15 -9.91
C ASN A 95 14.79 10.45 -9.13
N ALA A 96 15.91 11.14 -8.87
CA ALA A 96 15.86 12.51 -8.38
C ALA A 96 15.06 13.37 -9.37
N THR A 97 14.06 14.08 -8.86
CA THR A 97 13.20 14.96 -9.67
C THR A 97 13.29 16.41 -9.18
N ASP A 98 12.69 17.33 -9.92
CA ASP A 98 12.67 18.76 -9.59
C ASP A 98 11.93 18.99 -8.26
N ASN A 99 12.65 19.57 -7.30
CA ASN A 99 12.15 19.91 -5.96
C ASN A 99 10.86 20.74 -5.98
N ALA A 100 10.63 21.58 -7.01
CA ALA A 100 9.40 22.36 -7.13
C ALA A 100 8.17 21.48 -7.37
N GLN A 101 8.32 20.44 -8.18
CA GLN A 101 7.25 19.47 -8.45
C GLN A 101 6.98 18.60 -7.22
N ILE A 102 8.03 18.12 -6.54
CA ILE A 102 7.90 17.38 -5.29
C ILE A 102 7.15 18.22 -4.26
N LYS A 103 7.52 19.50 -4.09
CA LYS A 103 6.88 20.39 -3.12
C LYS A 103 5.37 20.51 -3.36
N LYS A 104 4.95 20.67 -4.62
CA LYS A 104 3.52 20.77 -4.98
C LYS A 104 2.77 19.47 -4.68
N LEU A 105 3.38 18.31 -4.95
CA LEU A 105 2.80 17.00 -4.63
C LEU A 105 2.74 16.76 -3.12
N ALA A 106 3.80 17.09 -2.38
CA ALA A 106 3.84 16.94 -0.94
C ALA A 106 2.73 17.74 -0.23
N GLN A 107 2.36 18.91 -0.78
CA GLN A 107 1.28 19.73 -0.25
C GLN A 107 -0.13 19.11 -0.39
N SER A 108 -0.34 18.13 -1.28
CA SER A 108 -1.63 17.43 -1.40
C SER A 108 -1.76 16.20 -0.49
N ILE A 109 -0.70 15.86 0.25
CA ILE A 109 -0.67 14.70 1.14
C ILE A 109 -1.21 15.10 2.52
N GLN A 110 -2.17 14.34 3.03
CA GLN A 110 -2.68 14.47 4.40
C GLN A 110 -2.32 13.21 5.20
N LEU A 111 -1.57 13.41 6.29
CA LEU A 111 -1.31 12.35 7.25
C LEU A 111 -2.59 12.09 8.05
N VAL A 112 -3.11 10.86 7.95
CA VAL A 112 -4.19 10.39 8.81
C VAL A 112 -3.53 9.54 9.87
N ASN A 113 -3.41 10.08 11.07
CA ASN A 113 -3.04 9.29 12.23
C ASN A 113 -4.35 8.77 12.84
N GLU A 114 -4.46 7.46 13.02
CA GLU A 114 -5.48 6.85 13.88
C GLU A 114 -5.11 7.05 15.35
#